data_AF-A0AAV3RXV5-F1
#
_entry.id   AF-A0AAV3RXV5-F1
#
_cell.length_a   1.000
_cell.length_b   1.000
_cell.length_c   1.000
_cell.angle_alpha   90.00
_cell.angle_beta   90.00
_cell.angle_gamma   90.00
#
_symmetry.space_group_name_H-M   'P 1'
#
loop_
_entity.id
_entity.type
_entity.pdbx_description
1 polymer ?
#
loop_
_entity_poly.entity_id
_entity_poly.type
_entity_poly.pdbx_seq_one_letter_code
_entity_poly.pdbx_strand_id
1 'polypeptide(L)'
;MPYTKSDEPHHSFSYQIAYLVNILGLCSWLYLNNHHSSTSTKGVNAINSVAYINGGAAIGKIDEDFICATIDWWPPEKCDFGRCSWGKASILNLDLNNKALFNAIKAFSPLKIRLGGTLQDKMVYEIGNYPRPCSQFAKNDSEMFGFTQGCLSMTRWDELNIFMNNTGAHIIFGLNALHGKITRQGKAIGAWDPSNSKALMKYSVERGYVIHGWELGNELSGNGVGVRIDVDDYANDTRTLHNVIEEVYKDIEIKPLIIAPGGFFSTEWISRFIDKSSDSIQVITHHIYNLGPGTLYFIYCQNKYL
;
A
#
# COMPACT_ATOMS: atom_id res chain seq x y z
N MET A 1 -27.20 86.88 42.99
CA MET A 1 -28.28 87.36 42.09
C MET A 1 -27.84 87.08 40.65
N PRO A 2 -28.75 86.67 39.75
CA PRO A 2 -29.14 85.27 39.53
C PRO A 2 -28.71 84.75 38.14
N TYR A 3 -29.32 83.63 37.71
CA TYR A 3 -29.31 82.93 36.41
C TYR A 3 -28.51 81.62 36.39
N THR A 4 -29.03 80.46 35.97
CA THR A 4 -30.38 79.95 35.64
C THR A 4 -30.24 78.44 35.49
N LYS A 5 -31.32 77.70 35.75
CA LYS A 5 -31.51 76.30 35.32
C LYS A 5 -31.18 76.12 33.83
N SER A 6 -30.53 75.01 33.49
CA SER A 6 -30.69 74.35 32.20
C SER A 6 -31.11 72.90 32.46
N ASP A 7 -32.29 72.57 31.95
CA ASP A 7 -32.97 71.30 32.11
C ASP A 7 -32.18 70.12 31.49
N GLU A 8 -31.81 69.14 32.31
CA GLU A 8 -31.55 67.78 31.80
C GLU A 8 -32.89 67.05 31.64
N PRO A 9 -33.13 66.36 30.51
CA PRO A 9 -34.42 65.78 30.24
C PRO A 9 -34.69 64.63 31.22
N HIS A 10 -35.76 64.79 31.99
CA HIS A 10 -36.42 63.68 32.66
C HIS A 10 -36.75 62.60 31.63
N HIS A 11 -35.90 61.58 31.52
CA HIS A 11 -36.29 60.32 30.89
C HIS A 11 -37.41 59.73 31.73
N SER A 12 -38.64 60.03 31.31
CA SER A 12 -39.85 59.57 31.96
C SER A 12 -39.82 58.04 32.06
N PHE A 13 -40.38 57.50 33.13
CA PHE A 13 -40.60 56.07 33.32
C PHE A 13 -41.19 55.38 32.07
N SER A 14 -41.99 56.11 31.29
CA SER A 14 -42.49 55.74 29.97
C SER A 14 -41.41 55.42 28.92
N TYR A 15 -40.27 56.12 28.89
CA TYR A 15 -39.15 55.79 27.98
C TYR A 15 -38.45 54.49 28.37
N GLN A 16 -38.27 54.22 29.66
CA GLN A 16 -37.68 52.96 30.13
C GLN A 16 -38.61 51.77 29.88
N ILE A 17 -39.93 51.96 30.05
CA ILE A 17 -40.93 50.94 29.68
C ILE A 17 -40.93 50.71 28.17
N ALA A 18 -40.90 51.76 27.35
CA ALA A 18 -40.86 51.62 25.90
C ALA A 18 -39.58 50.89 25.44
N TYR A 19 -38.45 51.12 26.10
CA TYR A 19 -37.19 50.43 25.81
C TYR A 19 -37.26 48.93 26.22
N LEU A 20 -37.83 48.63 27.40
CA LEU A 20 -38.07 47.25 27.85
C LEU A 20 -39.05 46.50 26.94
N VAL A 21 -40.11 47.15 26.47
CA VAL A 21 -41.08 46.57 25.52
C VAL A 21 -40.42 46.31 24.17
N ASN A 22 -39.55 47.20 23.69
CA ASN A 22 -38.80 46.98 22.45
C ASN A 22 -37.77 45.84 22.59
N ILE A 23 -37.08 45.72 23.73
CA ILE A 23 -36.15 44.60 23.99
C ILE A 23 -36.94 43.28 24.09
N LEU A 24 -38.05 43.24 24.81
CA LEU A 24 -38.91 42.06 24.91
C LEU A 24 -39.52 41.70 23.55
N GLY A 25 -39.86 42.68 22.74
CA GLY A 25 -40.30 42.49 21.35
C GLY A 25 -39.20 41.91 20.46
N LEU A 26 -37.97 42.41 20.56
CA LEU A 26 -36.81 41.87 19.84
C LEU A 26 -36.45 40.45 20.30
N CYS A 27 -36.48 40.19 21.60
CA CYS A 27 -36.26 38.85 22.15
C CYS A 27 -37.36 37.88 21.72
N SER A 28 -38.61 38.31 21.67
CA SER A 28 -39.73 37.51 21.18
C SER A 28 -39.62 37.25 19.68
N TRP A 29 -39.20 38.26 18.90
CA TRP A 29 -38.99 38.13 17.46
C TRP A 29 -37.81 37.21 17.13
N LEU A 30 -36.70 37.29 17.89
CA LEU A 30 -35.57 36.37 17.78
C LEU A 30 -35.93 34.95 18.24
N TYR A 31 -36.74 34.80 19.29
CA TYR A 31 -37.23 33.50 19.77
C TYR A 31 -38.15 32.85 18.73
N LEU A 32 -39.08 33.62 18.15
CA LEU A 32 -39.99 33.14 17.10
C LEU A 32 -39.25 32.81 15.80
N ASN A 33 -38.25 33.61 15.39
CA ASN A 33 -37.45 33.32 14.19
C ASN A 33 -36.48 32.15 14.37
N ASN A 34 -35.98 31.88 15.59
CA ASN A 34 -35.18 30.68 15.86
C ASN A 34 -36.04 29.40 15.93
N HIS A 35 -37.33 29.51 16.27
CA HIS A 35 -38.25 28.37 16.30
C HIS A 35 -39.01 28.13 14.98
N HIS A 36 -38.95 29.05 14.01
CA HIS A 36 -39.57 28.89 12.69
C HIS A 36 -38.68 28.29 11.61
N SER A 37 -37.50 27.79 11.96
CA SER A 37 -36.81 26.81 11.12
C SER A 37 -37.39 25.43 11.40
N SER A 38 -38.65 25.22 11.01
CA SER A 38 -39.08 23.89 10.64
C SER A 38 -38.30 23.52 9.39
N THR A 39 -37.09 22.98 9.57
CA THR A 39 -36.50 22.13 8.57
C THR A 39 -37.50 21.02 8.35
N SER A 40 -38.28 21.16 7.27
CA SER A 40 -38.83 20.02 6.56
C SER A 40 -37.62 19.18 6.18
N THR A 41 -37.19 18.32 7.10
CA THR A 41 -36.52 17.10 6.73
C THR A 41 -37.54 16.43 5.82
N LYS A 42 -37.35 16.60 4.51
CA LYS A 42 -37.94 15.68 3.54
C LYS A 42 -37.62 14.32 4.13
N GLY A 43 -38.64 13.62 4.63
CA GLY A 43 -38.47 12.32 5.23
C GLY A 43 -37.62 11.54 4.23
N VAL A 44 -36.39 11.20 4.64
CA VAL A 44 -35.61 10.24 3.88
C VAL A 44 -36.52 9.02 3.92
N ASN A 45 -37.16 8.71 2.79
CA ASN A 45 -37.96 7.50 2.66
C ASN A 45 -37.03 6.38 3.13
N ALA A 46 -37.33 5.82 4.30
CA ALA A 46 -36.55 4.73 4.84
C ALA A 46 -36.64 3.59 3.83
N ILE A 47 -35.55 3.38 3.09
CA ILE A 47 -35.45 2.23 2.20
C ILE A 47 -35.32 1.03 3.14
N ASN A 48 -36.43 0.32 3.35
CA ASN A 48 -36.42 -0.92 4.10
C ASN A 48 -35.70 -1.98 3.26
N SER A 49 -34.44 -2.24 3.59
CA SER A 49 -33.65 -3.31 3.01
C SER A 49 -33.65 -4.51 3.96
N VAL A 50 -33.90 -5.71 3.43
CA VAL A 50 -33.83 -6.96 4.18
C VAL A 50 -32.52 -7.66 3.85
N ALA A 51 -31.69 -7.94 4.87
CA ALA A 51 -30.49 -8.76 4.74
C ALA A 51 -30.77 -10.15 5.33
N TYR A 52 -30.49 -11.21 4.54
CA TYR A 52 -30.60 -12.59 5.01
C TYR A 52 -29.20 -13.10 5.37
N ILE A 53 -29.02 -13.51 6.62
CA ILE A 53 -27.76 -14.09 7.12
C ILE A 53 -27.97 -15.60 7.23
N ASN A 54 -27.30 -16.37 6.39
CA ASN A 54 -27.27 -17.82 6.51
C ASN A 54 -26.09 -18.25 7.38
N GLY A 55 -26.36 -18.54 8.66
CA GLY A 55 -25.36 -19.06 9.60
C GLY A 55 -25.18 -20.59 9.57
N GLY A 56 -25.85 -21.30 8.66
CA GLY A 56 -25.84 -22.78 8.63
C GLY A 56 -24.60 -23.41 8.00
N ALA A 57 -23.85 -22.67 7.17
CA ALA A 57 -22.62 -23.15 6.56
C ALA A 57 -21.67 -22.00 6.18
N ALA A 58 -20.36 -22.19 6.34
CA ALA A 58 -19.35 -21.27 5.85
C ALA A 58 -19.12 -21.47 4.33
N ILE A 59 -19.03 -20.37 3.57
CA ILE A 59 -18.72 -20.39 2.13
C ILE A 59 -17.21 -20.35 1.83
N GLY A 60 -16.40 -20.10 2.86
CA GLY A 60 -14.95 -19.97 2.77
C GLY A 60 -14.36 -19.62 4.13
N LYS A 61 -13.04 -19.69 4.23
CA LYS A 61 -12.28 -19.27 5.41
C LYS A 61 -11.27 -18.22 4.96
N ILE A 62 -11.27 -17.08 5.63
CA ILE A 62 -10.21 -16.08 5.52
C ILE A 62 -9.13 -16.41 6.54
N ASP A 63 -7.89 -16.05 6.21
CA ASP A 63 -6.76 -16.20 7.12
C ASP A 63 -6.88 -15.24 8.31
N GLU A 64 -6.22 -15.56 9.42
CA GLU A 64 -6.30 -14.78 10.66
C GLU A 64 -5.70 -13.37 10.53
N ASP A 65 -4.78 -13.21 9.58
CA ASP A 65 -4.08 -11.99 9.17
C ASP A 65 -4.54 -11.52 7.77
N PHE A 66 -5.86 -11.60 7.53
CA PHE A 66 -6.48 -11.16 6.27
C PHE A 66 -6.11 -9.71 5.87
N ILE A 67 -5.95 -8.83 6.86
CA ILE A 67 -5.45 -7.47 6.63
C ILE A 67 -3.94 -7.54 6.47
N CYS A 68 -3.44 -7.10 5.32
CA CYS A 68 -2.01 -7.06 4.99
C CYS A 68 -1.58 -5.63 4.63
N ALA A 69 -0.27 -5.37 4.67
CA ALA A 69 0.32 -4.11 4.22
C ALA A 69 1.51 -4.35 3.27
N THR A 70 1.92 -3.31 2.55
CA THR A 70 3.06 -3.38 1.62
C THR A 70 4.02 -2.21 1.88
N ILE A 71 5.33 -2.45 1.73
CA ILE A 71 6.37 -1.41 1.74
C ILE A 71 7.13 -1.50 0.42
N ASP A 72 7.23 -0.38 -0.29
CA ASP A 72 7.83 -0.31 -1.63
C ASP A 72 9.34 0.06 -1.59
N TRP A 73 9.99 -0.03 -2.74
CA TRP A 73 11.40 0.24 -3.00
C TRP A 73 11.71 1.67 -3.41
N TRP A 74 10.69 2.47 -3.76
CA TRP A 74 10.88 3.81 -4.34
C TRP A 74 11.78 4.72 -3.48
N PRO A 75 12.85 5.30 -4.05
CA PRO A 75 13.76 6.15 -3.31
C PRO A 75 13.19 7.59 -3.17
N PRO A 76 13.77 8.44 -2.31
CA PRO A 76 13.30 9.82 -2.10
C PRO A 76 13.23 10.66 -3.39
N GLU A 77 14.06 10.33 -4.38
CA GLU A 77 14.15 11.00 -5.68
C GLU A 77 12.99 10.64 -6.62
N LYS A 78 12.13 9.67 -6.26
CA LYS A 78 10.91 9.37 -7.01
C LYS A 78 9.90 10.50 -6.82
N CYS A 79 9.69 11.25 -7.89
CA CYS A 79 8.73 12.35 -7.93
C CYS A 79 7.67 12.12 -9.00
N ASP A 80 6.41 12.26 -8.62
CA ASP A 80 5.26 12.18 -9.50
C ASP A 80 4.52 13.52 -9.49
N PHE A 81 4.18 14.03 -10.68
CA PHE A 81 3.44 15.29 -10.83
C PHE A 81 4.07 16.46 -10.06
N GLY A 82 5.42 16.51 -10.01
CA GLY A 82 6.18 17.54 -9.30
C GLY A 82 6.26 17.35 -7.78
N ARG A 83 5.82 16.22 -7.22
CA ARG A 83 5.89 15.91 -5.78
C ARG A 83 6.68 14.63 -5.52
N CYS A 84 7.65 14.72 -4.62
CA CYS A 84 8.49 13.60 -4.20
C CYS A 84 8.00 13.04 -2.87
N SER A 85 6.88 12.31 -2.91
CA SER A 85 6.13 11.91 -1.72
C SER A 85 6.75 10.77 -0.93
N TRP A 86 7.70 10.03 -1.50
CA TRP A 86 8.27 8.83 -0.88
C TRP A 86 9.16 9.14 0.34
N GLY A 87 9.97 10.21 0.29
CA GLY A 87 10.86 10.57 1.39
C GLY A 87 11.64 9.35 1.94
N LYS A 88 11.57 9.13 3.25
CA LYS A 88 12.17 7.97 3.94
C LYS A 88 11.14 6.87 4.25
N ALA A 89 10.36 6.45 3.26
CA ALA A 89 9.31 5.43 3.43
C ALA A 89 9.61 4.11 2.70
N SER A 90 10.80 3.95 2.11
CA SER A 90 11.14 2.75 1.34
C SER A 90 11.74 1.66 2.20
N ILE A 91 11.74 0.43 1.69
CA ILE A 91 12.43 -0.72 2.32
C ILE A 91 13.87 -0.34 2.71
N LEU A 92 14.55 0.48 1.91
CA LEU A 92 15.96 0.83 2.09
C LEU A 92 16.22 1.90 3.15
N ASN A 93 15.25 2.77 3.42
CA ASN A 93 15.50 3.97 4.23
C ASN A 93 14.42 4.31 5.27
N LEU A 94 13.37 3.48 5.39
CA LEU A 94 12.36 3.60 6.43
C LEU A 94 13.00 3.59 7.83
N ASP A 95 12.60 4.55 8.66
CA ASP A 95 13.06 4.65 10.05
C ASP A 95 12.42 3.56 10.91
N LEU A 96 13.17 2.49 11.15
CA LEU A 96 12.74 1.33 11.95
C LEU A 96 12.77 1.62 13.47
N ASN A 97 13.29 2.78 13.90
CA ASN A 97 13.21 3.22 15.29
C ASN A 97 11.94 4.06 15.57
N ASN A 98 11.11 4.30 14.55
CA ASN A 98 9.91 5.08 14.69
C ASN A 98 8.86 4.35 15.54
N LYS A 99 8.59 4.88 16.75
CA LYS A 99 7.63 4.28 17.70
C LYS A 99 6.20 4.23 17.18
N ALA A 100 5.79 5.21 16.37
CA ALA A 100 4.44 5.22 15.82
C ALA A 100 4.26 4.09 14.80
N LEU A 101 5.24 3.90 13.91
CA LEU A 101 5.25 2.76 12.97
C LEU A 101 5.25 1.42 13.71
N PHE A 102 6.16 1.26 14.69
CA PHE A 102 6.26 0.03 15.49
C PHE A 102 4.91 -0.31 16.16
N ASN A 103 4.30 0.66 16.84
CA ASN A 103 3.04 0.46 17.53
C ASN A 103 1.87 0.20 16.57
N ALA A 104 1.87 0.84 15.40
CA ALA A 104 0.86 0.60 14.37
C ALA A 104 0.93 -0.85 13.88
N ILE A 105 2.11 -1.33 13.47
CA ILE A 105 2.27 -2.73 13.02
C ILE A 105 1.86 -3.72 14.10
N LYS A 106 2.29 -3.47 15.35
CA LYS A 106 1.95 -4.32 16.49
C LYS A 106 0.44 -4.36 16.77
N ALA A 107 -0.27 -3.24 16.58
CA ALA A 107 -1.72 -3.18 16.77
C ALA A 107 -2.50 -4.00 15.75
N PHE A 108 -1.92 -4.29 14.58
CA PHE A 108 -2.49 -5.16 13.55
C PHE A 108 -1.98 -6.61 13.65
N SER A 109 -1.24 -6.99 14.70
CA SER A 109 -0.64 -8.33 14.80
C SER A 109 -1.70 -9.44 14.94
N PRO A 110 -1.57 -10.56 14.21
CA PRO A 110 -0.57 -10.82 13.16
C PRO A 110 -0.84 -10.00 11.89
N LEU A 111 0.20 -9.33 11.37
CA LEU A 111 0.15 -8.55 10.14
C LEU A 111 1.17 -9.10 9.14
N LYS A 112 0.71 -9.51 7.96
CA LYS A 112 1.59 -9.77 6.81
C LYS A 112 2.05 -8.45 6.19
N ILE A 113 3.36 -8.31 6.01
CA ILE A 113 3.97 -7.17 5.33
C ILE A 113 4.73 -7.69 4.11
N ARG A 114 4.25 -7.30 2.92
CA ARG A 114 4.94 -7.52 1.65
C ARG A 114 6.02 -6.45 1.47
N LEU A 115 7.27 -6.88 1.40
CA LEU A 115 8.42 -6.07 1.01
C LEU A 115 8.65 -6.29 -0.50
N GLY A 116 8.09 -5.40 -1.31
CA GLY A 116 8.05 -5.58 -2.76
C GLY A 116 7.48 -4.35 -3.46
N GLY A 117 7.52 -4.33 -4.79
CA GLY A 117 7.02 -3.18 -5.56
C GLY A 117 7.78 -2.98 -6.87
N THR A 118 7.56 -1.84 -7.52
CA THR A 118 7.98 -1.61 -8.91
C THR A 118 9.48 -1.83 -9.16
N LEU A 119 10.35 -1.41 -8.23
CA LEU A 119 11.81 -1.52 -8.42
C LEU A 119 12.39 -2.87 -7.94
N GLN A 120 11.56 -3.81 -7.48
CA GLN A 120 11.98 -5.12 -6.99
C GLN A 120 12.81 -5.89 -8.02
N ASP A 121 12.39 -5.86 -9.29
CA ASP A 121 13.06 -6.54 -10.39
C ASP A 121 14.33 -5.81 -10.90
N LYS A 122 14.72 -4.75 -10.19
CA LYS A 122 16.00 -4.04 -10.36
C LYS A 122 16.86 -4.12 -9.10
N MET A 123 16.50 -4.96 -8.13
CA MET A 123 17.22 -5.12 -6.87
C MET A 123 18.22 -6.27 -6.96
N VAL A 124 19.39 -6.10 -6.35
CA VAL A 124 20.32 -7.19 -6.06
C VAL A 124 20.68 -7.19 -4.57
N TYR A 125 21.11 -8.33 -4.06
CA TYR A 125 21.42 -8.53 -2.65
C TYR A 125 22.94 -8.59 -2.46
N GLU A 126 23.48 -7.80 -1.51
CA GLU A 126 24.92 -7.74 -1.19
C GLU A 126 25.36 -8.97 -0.41
N ILE A 127 25.40 -10.13 -1.07
CA ILE A 127 25.68 -11.40 -0.40
C ILE A 127 26.80 -12.18 -1.10
N GLY A 128 27.64 -12.82 -0.29
CA GLY A 128 28.84 -13.52 -0.76
C GLY A 128 29.90 -12.54 -1.29
N ASN A 129 30.63 -12.94 -2.33
CA ASN A 129 31.63 -12.10 -2.98
C ASN A 129 30.98 -11.13 -3.98
N TYR A 130 30.06 -10.29 -3.51
CA TYR A 130 29.38 -9.32 -4.36
C TYR A 130 30.42 -8.34 -4.95
N PRO A 131 30.58 -8.27 -6.28
CA PRO A 131 31.78 -7.71 -6.91
C PRO A 131 31.80 -6.18 -7.00
N ARG A 132 30.77 -5.50 -6.48
CA ARG A 132 30.55 -4.06 -6.64
C ARG A 132 30.13 -3.41 -5.33
N PRO A 133 30.33 -2.11 -5.14
CA PRO A 133 29.74 -1.39 -4.01
C PRO A 133 28.21 -1.51 -4.02
N CYS A 134 27.60 -1.82 -2.88
CA CYS A 134 26.15 -1.87 -2.74
C CYS A 134 25.54 -0.47 -2.83
N SER A 135 25.17 -0.10 -4.04
CA SER A 135 24.66 1.23 -4.37
C SER A 135 23.14 1.28 -4.32
N GLN A 136 22.60 2.36 -3.76
CA GLN A 136 21.16 2.62 -3.76
C GLN A 136 20.67 3.00 -5.17
N PHE A 137 19.35 2.98 -5.36
CA PHE A 137 18.74 3.46 -6.61
C PHE A 137 19.14 4.92 -6.88
N ALA A 138 19.59 5.20 -8.09
CA ALA A 138 19.84 6.55 -8.58
C ALA A 138 18.97 6.84 -9.80
N LYS A 139 18.55 8.09 -9.96
CA LYS A 139 17.74 8.50 -11.11
C LYS A 139 18.54 8.35 -12.40
N ASN A 140 17.94 7.68 -13.39
CA ASN A 140 18.47 7.53 -14.73
C ASN A 140 17.30 7.29 -15.71
N ASP A 141 16.90 8.32 -16.45
CA ASP A 141 15.72 8.27 -17.31
C ASP A 141 15.87 7.31 -18.52
N SER A 142 17.09 6.84 -18.81
CA SER A 142 17.33 5.83 -19.86
C SER A 142 17.04 4.40 -19.40
N GLU A 143 16.87 4.19 -18.10
CA GLU A 143 16.69 2.88 -17.49
C GLU A 143 15.21 2.56 -17.27
N MET A 144 14.88 1.27 -17.17
CA MET A 144 13.53 0.84 -16.77
C MET A 144 13.11 1.54 -15.47
N PHE A 145 11.93 2.15 -15.49
CA PHE A 145 11.34 2.95 -14.41
C PHE A 145 12.07 4.26 -14.07
N GLY A 146 13.09 4.66 -14.84
CA GLY A 146 13.85 5.88 -14.60
C GLY A 146 14.87 5.78 -13.47
N PHE A 147 15.25 4.56 -13.06
CA PHE A 147 16.23 4.32 -12.00
C PHE A 147 17.22 3.23 -12.36
N THR A 148 18.44 3.35 -11.84
CA THR A 148 19.49 2.32 -11.95
C THR A 148 19.10 1.04 -11.24
N GLN A 149 19.96 0.01 -11.32
CA GLN A 149 19.90 -1.10 -10.37
C GLN A 149 20.14 -0.58 -8.95
N GLY A 150 19.38 -1.12 -7.99
CA GLY A 150 19.58 -0.88 -6.55
C GLY A 150 20.19 -2.10 -5.88
N CYS A 151 20.68 -1.90 -4.66
CA CYS A 151 21.27 -2.97 -3.86
C CYS A 151 20.75 -2.93 -2.40
N LEU A 152 20.36 -4.09 -1.89
CA LEU A 152 19.99 -4.31 -0.50
C LEU A 152 21.20 -4.88 0.24
N SER A 153 21.72 -4.13 1.21
CA SER A 153 22.79 -4.59 2.09
C SER A 153 22.29 -5.61 3.10
N MET A 154 23.15 -6.54 3.53
CA MET A 154 22.77 -7.51 4.55
C MET A 154 22.54 -6.86 5.91
N THR A 155 23.24 -5.75 6.21
CA THR A 155 22.94 -4.93 7.39
C THR A 155 21.49 -4.45 7.37
N ARG A 156 21.02 -3.91 6.23
CA ARG A 156 19.63 -3.45 6.13
C ARG A 156 18.63 -4.60 6.19
N TRP A 157 18.98 -5.75 5.60
CA TRP A 157 18.17 -6.96 5.70
C TRP A 157 18.03 -7.44 7.15
N ASP A 158 19.12 -7.44 7.92
CA ASP A 158 19.13 -7.78 9.35
C ASP A 158 18.22 -6.83 10.15
N GLU A 159 18.35 -5.51 9.92
CA GLU A 159 17.52 -4.50 10.59
C GLU A 159 16.02 -4.72 10.34
N LEU A 160 15.64 -5.00 9.09
CA LEU A 160 14.26 -5.27 8.70
C LEU A 160 13.72 -6.52 9.41
N ASN A 161 14.47 -7.62 9.40
CA ASN A 161 14.05 -8.86 10.06
C ASN A 161 13.92 -8.70 11.57
N ILE A 162 14.86 -8.02 12.22
CA ILE A 162 14.81 -7.72 13.66
C ILE A 162 13.56 -6.88 13.97
N PHE A 163 13.31 -5.84 13.19
CA PHE A 163 12.14 -4.97 13.38
C PHE A 163 10.81 -5.74 13.22
N MET A 164 10.66 -6.52 12.15
CA MET A 164 9.43 -7.28 11.90
C MET A 164 9.22 -8.36 12.96
N ASN A 165 10.27 -9.06 13.36
CA ASN A 165 10.19 -10.03 14.45
C ASN A 165 9.75 -9.38 15.76
N ASN A 166 10.29 -8.20 16.10
CA ASN A 166 9.92 -7.47 17.32
C ASN A 166 8.49 -6.93 17.30
N THR A 167 7.90 -6.74 16.12
CA THR A 167 6.49 -6.32 15.96
C THR A 167 5.52 -7.50 15.86
N GLY A 168 6.01 -8.73 15.65
CA GLY A 168 5.18 -9.90 15.39
C GLY A 168 4.59 -9.93 13.97
N ALA A 169 5.21 -9.24 13.02
CA ALA A 169 4.78 -9.21 11.63
C ALA A 169 5.39 -10.36 10.82
N HIS A 170 4.63 -10.87 9.86
CA HIS A 170 5.07 -11.90 8.92
C HIS A 170 5.61 -11.27 7.64
N ILE A 171 6.84 -11.61 7.25
CA ILE A 171 7.47 -11.06 6.05
C ILE A 171 7.09 -11.88 4.83
N ILE A 172 6.53 -11.22 3.82
CA ILE A 172 6.55 -11.69 2.43
C ILE A 172 7.59 -10.86 1.70
N PHE A 173 8.57 -11.49 1.06
CA PHE A 173 9.64 -10.76 0.36
C PHE A 173 9.60 -11.04 -1.13
N GLY A 174 9.59 -9.96 -1.92
CA GLY A 174 9.61 -10.03 -3.35
C GLY A 174 11.02 -10.13 -3.93
N LEU A 175 11.24 -11.20 -4.70
CA LEU A 175 12.48 -11.51 -5.40
C LEU A 175 12.54 -10.85 -6.77
N ASN A 176 13.75 -10.53 -7.21
CA ASN A 176 14.01 -10.05 -8.56
C ASN A 176 13.91 -11.21 -9.57
N ALA A 177 12.83 -11.26 -10.34
CA ALA A 177 12.59 -12.27 -11.38
C ALA A 177 13.31 -11.97 -12.71
N LEU A 178 13.91 -10.79 -12.86
CA LEU A 178 14.70 -10.41 -14.04
C LEU A 178 16.19 -10.73 -13.88
N HIS A 179 16.64 -11.19 -12.72
CA HIS A 179 18.04 -11.55 -12.51
C HIS A 179 18.49 -12.64 -13.50
N GLY A 180 19.58 -12.39 -14.22
CA GLY A 180 20.12 -13.27 -15.27
C GLY A 180 19.40 -13.19 -16.63
N LYS A 181 18.25 -12.50 -16.73
CA LYS A 181 17.49 -12.39 -17.98
C LYS A 181 17.99 -11.24 -18.86
N ILE A 182 17.76 -11.37 -20.16
CA ILE A 182 18.01 -10.31 -21.14
C ILE A 182 16.67 -9.63 -21.44
N THR A 183 16.62 -8.31 -21.31
CA THR A 183 15.43 -7.52 -21.68
C THR A 183 15.61 -6.92 -23.07
N ARG A 184 14.68 -7.19 -23.98
CA ARG A 184 14.65 -6.67 -25.34
C ARG A 184 13.22 -6.29 -25.73
N GLN A 185 13.03 -5.05 -26.19
CA GLN A 185 11.74 -4.54 -26.67
C GLN A 185 10.58 -4.79 -25.68
N GLY A 186 10.80 -4.54 -24.38
CA GLY A 186 9.78 -4.71 -23.34
C GLY A 186 9.47 -6.17 -22.99
N LYS A 187 10.23 -7.15 -23.50
CA LYS A 187 10.14 -8.56 -23.11
C LYS A 187 11.44 -9.02 -22.46
N ALA A 188 11.35 -9.75 -21.36
CA ALA A 188 12.47 -10.45 -20.75
C ALA A 188 12.52 -11.90 -21.25
N ILE A 189 13.71 -12.36 -21.63
CA ILE A 189 13.97 -13.69 -22.19
C ILE A 189 15.17 -14.35 -21.51
N GLY A 190 15.19 -15.68 -21.54
CA GLY A 190 16.21 -16.51 -20.87
C GLY A 190 15.75 -17.01 -19.51
N ALA A 191 16.47 -17.99 -18.96
CA ALA A 191 16.18 -18.54 -17.64
C ALA A 191 16.48 -17.53 -16.53
N TRP A 192 15.66 -17.54 -15.48
CA TRP A 192 16.00 -16.82 -14.25
C TRP A 192 17.24 -17.45 -13.59
N ASP A 193 18.19 -16.61 -13.20
CA ASP A 193 19.33 -17.02 -12.38
C ASP A 193 18.96 -16.93 -10.89
N PRO A 194 18.79 -18.06 -10.18
CA PRO A 194 18.39 -18.04 -8.78
C PRO A 194 19.56 -17.72 -7.83
N SER A 195 20.81 -17.60 -8.29
CA SER A 195 21.99 -17.59 -7.44
C SER A 195 21.97 -16.50 -6.36
N ASN A 196 21.60 -15.26 -6.71
CA ASN A 196 21.53 -14.15 -5.77
C ASN A 196 20.40 -14.34 -4.74
N SER A 197 19.22 -14.77 -5.18
CA SER A 197 18.06 -15.05 -4.31
C SER A 197 18.30 -16.25 -3.39
N LYS A 198 18.90 -17.32 -3.91
CA LYS A 198 19.28 -18.52 -3.15
C LYS A 198 20.28 -18.18 -2.05
N ALA A 199 21.24 -17.30 -2.33
CA ALA A 199 22.18 -16.84 -1.32
C ALA A 199 21.45 -16.06 -0.20
N LEU A 200 20.53 -15.14 -0.55
CA LEU A 200 19.71 -14.42 0.43
C LEU A 200 18.89 -15.36 1.33
N MET A 201 18.26 -16.39 0.73
CA MET A 201 17.51 -17.39 1.48
C MET A 201 18.40 -18.18 2.45
N LYS A 202 19.58 -18.63 1.99
CA LYS A 202 20.55 -19.34 2.84
C LYS A 202 20.97 -18.48 4.03
N TYR A 203 21.33 -17.23 3.78
CA TYR A 203 21.67 -16.29 4.84
C TYR A 203 20.52 -16.06 5.82
N SER A 204 19.29 -15.96 5.32
CA SER A 204 18.10 -15.82 6.18
C SER A 204 17.91 -17.05 7.07
N VAL A 205 18.08 -18.26 6.54
CA VAL A 205 18.06 -19.51 7.31
C VAL A 205 19.19 -19.56 8.35
N GLU A 206 20.42 -19.22 7.97
CA GLU A 206 21.59 -19.20 8.87
C GLU A 206 21.42 -18.21 10.04
N ARG A 207 20.73 -17.09 9.80
CA ARG A 207 20.40 -16.09 10.83
C ARG A 207 19.17 -16.45 11.67
N GLY A 208 18.45 -17.52 11.33
CA GLY A 208 17.20 -17.91 12.00
C GLY A 208 16.03 -16.98 11.68
N TYR A 209 16.07 -16.27 10.55
CA TYR A 209 14.97 -15.40 10.12
C TYR A 209 13.82 -16.22 9.54
N VAL A 210 12.61 -15.91 9.99
CA VAL A 210 11.38 -16.56 9.52
C VAL A 210 10.75 -15.69 8.43
N ILE A 211 10.77 -16.21 7.21
CA ILE A 211 10.11 -15.59 6.05
C ILE A 211 8.84 -16.38 5.78
N HIS A 212 7.70 -15.69 5.75
CA HIS A 212 6.40 -16.32 5.52
C HIS A 212 6.22 -16.75 4.06
N GLY A 213 6.72 -15.95 3.13
CA GLY A 213 6.67 -16.29 1.71
C GLY A 213 7.68 -15.53 0.87
N TRP A 214 8.09 -16.17 -0.23
CA TRP A 214 8.90 -15.58 -1.27
C TRP A 214 8.02 -15.36 -2.50
N GLU A 215 7.90 -14.10 -2.89
CA GLU A 215 7.18 -13.72 -4.11
C GLU A 215 8.17 -13.59 -5.26
N LEU A 216 7.83 -14.12 -6.45
CA LEU A 216 8.71 -14.02 -7.61
C LEU A 216 8.24 -12.91 -8.54
N GLY A 217 8.97 -11.79 -8.59
CA GLY A 217 8.74 -10.68 -9.53
C GLY A 217 7.54 -9.79 -9.23
N ASN A 218 7.50 -8.61 -9.85
CA ASN A 218 6.44 -7.61 -9.69
C ASN A 218 5.96 -7.09 -11.05
N GLU A 219 4.68 -7.29 -11.36
CA GLU A 219 3.96 -6.78 -12.53
C GLU A 219 4.56 -7.20 -13.87
N LEU A 220 5.08 -8.43 -13.94
CA LEU A 220 5.70 -9.02 -15.13
C LEU A 220 4.75 -9.91 -15.94
N SER A 221 3.57 -10.21 -15.40
CA SER A 221 2.54 -11.06 -16.02
C SER A 221 1.72 -10.32 -17.08
N GLY A 222 1.13 -11.07 -18.01
CA GLY A 222 0.27 -10.52 -19.05
C GLY A 222 1.00 -9.50 -19.94
N ASN A 223 0.52 -8.26 -19.93
CA ASN A 223 1.13 -7.16 -20.68
C ASN A 223 2.40 -6.59 -20.02
N GLY A 224 2.61 -6.88 -18.73
CA GLY A 224 3.69 -6.34 -17.93
C GLY A 224 3.62 -4.82 -17.70
N VAL A 225 4.38 -4.34 -16.72
CA VAL A 225 4.65 -2.92 -16.50
C VAL A 225 6.15 -2.71 -16.66
N GLY A 226 6.54 -1.90 -17.66
CA GLY A 226 7.94 -1.74 -18.07
C GLY A 226 8.49 -2.91 -18.87
N VAL A 227 8.32 -4.14 -18.37
CA VAL A 227 8.75 -5.38 -19.03
C VAL A 227 7.79 -6.53 -18.70
N ARG A 228 7.65 -7.47 -19.64
CA ARG A 228 6.85 -8.70 -19.45
C ARG A 228 7.68 -9.95 -19.60
N ILE A 229 7.29 -11.01 -18.90
CA ILE A 229 7.81 -12.36 -19.07
C ILE A 229 6.70 -13.22 -19.71
N ASP A 230 7.09 -14.12 -20.62
CA ASP A 230 6.16 -15.08 -21.20
C ASP A 230 5.65 -16.06 -20.12
N VAL A 231 4.40 -16.50 -20.23
CA VAL A 231 3.81 -17.40 -19.22
C VAL A 231 4.60 -18.70 -19.07
N ASP A 232 5.16 -19.23 -20.16
CA ASP A 232 5.93 -20.46 -20.15
C ASP A 232 7.27 -20.28 -19.42
N ASP A 233 7.94 -19.15 -19.67
CA ASP A 233 9.19 -18.79 -18.99
C ASP A 233 8.95 -18.54 -17.50
N TYR A 234 7.89 -17.81 -17.15
CA TYR A 234 7.56 -17.48 -15.75
C TYR A 234 7.18 -18.72 -14.93
N ALA A 235 6.45 -19.67 -15.52
CA ALA A 235 6.14 -20.95 -14.89
C ALA A 235 7.42 -21.78 -14.65
N ASN A 236 8.36 -21.78 -15.61
CA ASN A 236 9.66 -22.43 -15.43
C ASN A 236 10.51 -21.76 -14.35
N ASP A 237 10.49 -20.43 -14.26
CA ASP A 237 11.20 -19.70 -13.20
C ASP A 237 10.58 -20.00 -11.83
N THR A 238 9.25 -20.13 -11.74
CA THR A 238 8.55 -20.50 -10.49
C THR A 238 8.90 -21.93 -10.06
N ARG A 239 8.98 -22.88 -11.01
CA ARG A 239 9.49 -24.23 -10.75
C ARG A 239 10.94 -24.22 -10.27
N THR A 240 11.77 -23.32 -10.81
CA THR A 240 13.14 -23.12 -10.36
C THR A 240 13.18 -22.61 -8.91
N LEU A 241 12.34 -21.63 -8.56
CA LEU A 241 12.20 -21.13 -7.19
C LEU A 241 11.74 -22.24 -6.22
N HIS A 242 10.78 -23.07 -6.64
CA HIS A 242 10.36 -24.24 -5.85
C HIS A 242 11.52 -25.15 -5.48
N ASN A 243 12.33 -25.56 -6.48
CA ASN A 243 13.49 -26.40 -6.24
C ASN A 243 14.51 -25.75 -5.30
N VAL A 244 14.70 -24.42 -5.41
CA VAL A 244 15.60 -23.67 -4.51
C VAL A 244 15.08 -23.68 -3.07
N ILE A 245 13.77 -23.47 -2.86
CA ILE A 245 13.17 -23.51 -1.52
C ILE A 245 13.27 -24.91 -0.93
N GLU A 246 12.97 -25.94 -1.71
CA GLU A 246 13.12 -27.34 -1.28
C GLU A 246 14.56 -27.66 -0.84
N GLU A 247 15.56 -27.13 -1.55
CA GLU A 247 16.97 -27.31 -1.19
C GLU A 247 17.37 -26.52 0.06
N VAL A 248 17.07 -25.22 0.10
CA VAL A 248 17.55 -24.31 1.15
C VAL A 248 16.83 -24.55 2.48
N TYR A 249 15.55 -24.91 2.43
CA TYR A 249 14.71 -25.14 3.61
C TYR A 249 14.50 -26.63 3.91
N LYS A 250 15.36 -27.51 3.40
CA LYS A 250 15.21 -28.98 3.56
C LYS A 250 15.11 -29.45 5.02
N ASP A 251 15.76 -28.74 5.94
CA ASP A 251 15.83 -29.05 7.38
C ASP A 251 14.88 -28.16 8.21
N ILE A 252 14.04 -27.35 7.55
CA ILE A 252 13.06 -26.46 8.20
C ILE A 252 11.67 -27.08 8.06
N GLU A 253 11.01 -27.29 9.20
CA GLU A 253 9.70 -27.95 9.26
C GLU A 253 8.62 -27.19 8.47
N ILE A 254 8.52 -25.88 8.69
CA ILE A 254 7.57 -25.00 7.99
C ILE A 254 8.32 -24.20 6.94
N LYS A 255 8.14 -24.60 5.68
CA LYS A 255 8.74 -23.92 4.52
C LYS A 255 7.97 -22.64 4.16
N PRO A 256 8.65 -21.61 3.64
CA PRO A 256 8.00 -20.41 3.14
C PRO A 256 7.10 -20.73 1.94
N LEU A 257 6.02 -19.97 1.80
CA LEU A 257 5.13 -20.06 0.64
C LEU A 257 5.80 -19.51 -0.63
N ILE A 258 5.47 -20.09 -1.78
CA ILE A 258 5.80 -19.53 -3.10
C ILE A 258 4.59 -18.75 -3.60
N ILE A 259 4.83 -17.49 -3.91
CA ILE A 259 3.79 -16.51 -4.25
C ILE A 259 4.06 -15.94 -5.64
N ALA A 260 3.07 -16.03 -6.53
CA ALA A 260 3.16 -15.51 -7.90
C ALA A 260 1.81 -15.62 -8.65
N PRO A 261 1.59 -14.86 -9.73
CA PRO A 261 2.42 -13.76 -10.21
C PRO A 261 2.08 -12.46 -9.47
N GLY A 262 3.07 -11.62 -9.17
CA GLY A 262 2.84 -10.32 -8.53
C GLY A 262 2.30 -9.24 -9.48
N GLY A 263 1.29 -9.51 -10.32
CA GLY A 263 0.91 -8.62 -11.43
C GLY A 263 -0.59 -8.46 -11.71
N PHE A 264 -0.94 -7.73 -12.77
CA PHE A 264 -2.33 -7.49 -13.13
C PHE A 264 -3.05 -8.75 -13.56
N PHE A 265 -4.35 -8.81 -13.27
CA PHE A 265 -5.18 -9.93 -13.68
C PHE A 265 -5.33 -9.98 -15.21
N SER A 266 -4.88 -11.09 -15.79
CA SER A 266 -5.11 -11.45 -17.19
C SER A 266 -5.60 -12.88 -17.23
N THR A 267 -6.86 -13.09 -17.64
CA THR A 267 -7.52 -14.40 -17.55
C THR A 267 -6.74 -15.50 -18.27
N GLU A 268 -6.35 -15.26 -19.53
CA GLU A 268 -5.62 -16.26 -20.33
C GLU A 268 -4.24 -16.55 -19.75
N TRP A 269 -3.52 -15.49 -19.35
CA TRP A 269 -2.16 -15.63 -18.82
C TRP A 269 -2.18 -16.37 -17.48
N ILE A 270 -3.06 -15.98 -16.54
CA ILE A 270 -3.14 -16.58 -15.20
C ILE A 270 -3.66 -18.02 -15.28
N SER A 271 -4.65 -18.31 -16.13
CA SER A 271 -5.12 -19.69 -16.32
C SER A 271 -3.98 -20.59 -16.77
N ARG A 272 -3.24 -20.17 -17.82
CA ARG A 272 -2.10 -20.93 -18.33
C ARG A 272 -0.98 -21.05 -17.31
N PHE A 273 -0.75 -20.00 -16.52
CA PHE A 273 0.27 -20.00 -15.48
C PHE A 273 -0.06 -21.06 -14.42
N ILE A 274 -1.28 -21.02 -13.87
CA ILE A 274 -1.77 -22.00 -12.87
C ILE A 274 -1.63 -23.42 -13.40
N ASP A 275 -2.07 -23.68 -14.64
CA ASP A 275 -1.97 -25.00 -15.26
C ASP A 275 -0.52 -25.51 -15.38
N LYS A 276 0.45 -24.62 -15.52
CA LYS A 276 1.88 -24.94 -15.73
C LYS A 276 2.71 -24.96 -14.46
N SER A 277 2.20 -24.36 -13.38
CA SER A 277 2.91 -24.20 -12.11
C SER A 277 2.17 -24.77 -10.90
N SER A 278 1.09 -25.53 -11.10
CA SER A 278 0.24 -26.05 -10.01
C SER A 278 1.01 -26.89 -8.98
N ASP A 279 2.11 -27.49 -9.39
CA ASP A 279 3.01 -28.31 -8.57
C ASP A 279 4.13 -27.52 -7.88
N SER A 280 4.27 -26.23 -8.20
CA SER A 280 5.38 -25.38 -7.73
C SER A 280 4.95 -24.10 -7.01
N ILE A 281 3.65 -23.86 -6.85
CA ILE A 281 3.11 -22.63 -6.24
C ILE A 281 2.04 -22.91 -5.18
N GLN A 282 1.98 -22.06 -4.15
CA GLN A 282 0.97 -22.16 -3.09
C GLN A 282 -0.02 -21.00 -3.08
N VAL A 283 0.40 -19.80 -3.53
CA VAL A 283 -0.45 -18.60 -3.48
C VAL A 283 -0.43 -17.87 -4.82
N ILE A 284 -1.63 -17.63 -5.36
CA ILE A 284 -1.84 -16.75 -6.50
C ILE A 284 -2.14 -15.34 -6.02
N THR A 285 -1.40 -14.36 -6.55
CA THR A 285 -1.63 -12.94 -6.30
C THR A 285 -2.05 -12.22 -7.57
N HIS A 286 -2.69 -11.06 -7.39
CA HIS A 286 -2.94 -10.11 -8.47
C HIS A 286 -3.05 -8.69 -7.93
N HIS A 287 -2.78 -7.70 -8.77
CA HIS A 287 -2.90 -6.29 -8.43
C HIS A 287 -4.20 -5.69 -8.97
N ILE A 288 -4.86 -4.88 -8.13
CA ILE A 288 -6.05 -4.11 -8.50
C ILE A 288 -5.88 -2.67 -8.02
N TYR A 289 -6.01 -1.72 -8.96
CA TYR A 289 -6.05 -0.29 -8.68
C TYR A 289 -7.34 0.28 -9.28
N ASN A 290 -8.37 0.46 -8.45
CA ASN A 290 -9.72 0.84 -8.90
C ASN A 290 -9.77 2.18 -9.67
N LEU A 291 -8.80 3.07 -9.43
CA LEU A 291 -8.71 4.38 -10.07
C LEU A 291 -7.57 4.47 -11.10
N GLY A 292 -6.97 3.32 -11.48
CA GLY A 292 -5.80 3.29 -12.35
C GLY A 292 -4.55 3.90 -11.69
N PRO A 293 -3.54 4.32 -12.48
CA PRO A 293 -2.25 4.79 -11.97
C PRO A 293 -2.30 6.17 -11.30
N GLY A 294 -3.48 6.77 -11.13
CA GLY A 294 -3.63 8.11 -10.56
C GLY A 294 -2.99 9.21 -11.42
N THR A 295 -2.91 9.01 -12.75
CA THR A 295 -2.44 10.04 -13.66
C THR A 295 -3.37 11.23 -13.64
N LEU A 296 -2.82 12.40 -13.29
CA LEU A 296 -3.52 13.68 -13.26
C LEU A 296 -3.78 14.17 -14.70
N TYR A 297 -4.46 13.37 -15.51
CA TYR A 297 -5.20 13.92 -16.64
C TYR A 297 -6.38 14.65 -16.03
N PHE A 298 -6.52 15.94 -16.36
CA PHE A 298 -7.70 16.75 -16.04
C PHE A 298 -8.94 15.86 -16.04
N ILE A 299 -9.48 15.57 -14.85
CA ILE A 299 -10.81 15.00 -14.72
C ILE A 299 -11.73 16.10 -15.21
N TYR A 300 -11.98 16.13 -16.52
CA TYR A 300 -13.12 16.82 -17.07
C TYR A 300 -14.33 16.09 -16.51
N CYS A 301 -14.87 16.59 -15.40
CA CYS A 301 -16.26 16.38 -15.08
C CYS A 301 -17.07 16.97 -16.23
N GLN A 302 -17.32 16.18 -17.28
CA GLN A 302 -18.44 16.44 -18.16
C GLN A 302 -19.69 16.26 -17.32
N ASN A 303 -20.17 17.36 -16.75
CA ASN A 303 -21.55 17.49 -16.36
C ASN A 303 -22.39 17.29 -17.63
N LYS A 304 -22.84 16.06 -17.85
CA LYS A 304 -23.87 15.75 -18.83
C LYS A 304 -25.21 16.16 -18.23
N TYR A 305 -25.49 17.46 -18.29
CA TYR A 305 -26.83 18.01 -18.26
C TYR A 305 -27.00 18.87 -19.51
N LEU A 306 -27.44 18.22 -20.59
CA LEU A 306 -28.28 18.76 -21.65
C LEU A 306 -29.17 17.61 -22.13
#